data_AF-A0A7V9D2S2-F1
#
_entry.id   AF-A0A7V9D2S2-F1
#
_cell.length_a   1.000
_cell.length_b   1.000
_cell.length_c   1.000
_cell.angle_alpha   90.00
_cell.angle_beta   90.00
_cell.angle_gamma   90.00
#
_symmetry.space_group_name_H-M   'P 1'
#
loop_
_entity.id
_entity.type
_entity.pdbx_description
1 polymer ?
#
loop_
_entity_poly.entity_id
_entity_poly.type
_entity_poly.pdbx_seq_one_letter_code
_entity_poly.pdbx_strand_id
1 'polypeptide(L)'
;MSKGGSTSYETPDTGGNDDLLSPTLQTYPGRRTSKTPWRLQSQFWVAFFGGILPIAVIAYLNAQRLDVPPRRRQLILLTGAVGLVGTVAFSYLLGAGEFGNMTDRSMQRTVRIGSRVIAVVAYLVFYGLQRAADRSYYFYSQDDKEYSSLWKPGLAAVFGLGLVQGVSLLALVALLRSL
;
A
#
# COMPACT_ATOMS: atom_id res chain seq x y z
N MET A 1 30.55 78.04 -0.58
CA MET A 1 29.49 77.10 -0.18
C MET A 1 28.60 76.85 -1.39
N SER A 2 28.75 75.69 -2.04
CA SER A 2 27.85 75.20 -3.09
C SER A 2 27.58 73.73 -2.76
N LYS A 3 26.33 73.42 -2.41
CA LYS A 3 25.89 72.07 -2.02
C LYS A 3 25.60 71.28 -3.30
N GLY A 4 26.36 70.22 -3.53
CA GLY A 4 26.08 69.24 -4.59
C GLY A 4 24.78 68.51 -4.30
N GLY A 5 23.86 68.56 -5.27
CA GLY A 5 22.59 67.82 -5.23
C GLY A 5 22.84 66.33 -5.44
N SER A 6 22.42 65.52 -4.47
CA SER A 6 22.33 64.07 -4.59
C SER A 6 21.11 63.71 -5.45
N THR A 7 21.36 63.21 -6.66
CA THR A 7 20.35 62.49 -7.45
C THR A 7 20.01 61.18 -6.75
N SER A 8 18.85 61.15 -6.09
CA SER A 8 18.22 59.91 -5.65
C SER A 8 17.68 59.18 -6.89
N TYR A 9 18.21 58.00 -7.17
CA TYR A 9 17.60 57.09 -8.14
C TYR A 9 16.35 56.49 -7.49
N GLU A 10 15.18 56.85 -8.01
CA GLU A 10 13.93 56.12 -7.76
C GLU A 10 14.10 54.72 -8.34
N THR A 11 14.29 53.73 -7.47
CA THR A 11 14.17 52.32 -7.84
C THR A 11 12.73 52.08 -8.28
N PRO A 12 12.47 51.51 -9.47
CA PRO A 12 11.12 51.17 -9.87
C PRO A 12 10.53 50.21 -8.84
N ASP A 13 9.31 50.51 -8.38
CA ASP A 13 8.48 49.59 -7.64
C ASP A 13 8.25 48.32 -8.48
N THR A 14 9.03 47.27 -8.23
CA THR A 14 8.79 45.92 -8.75
C THR A 14 7.79 45.15 -7.88
N GLY A 15 7.00 45.86 -7.06
CA GLY A 15 5.89 45.31 -6.32
C GLY A 15 4.76 44.90 -7.27
N GLY A 16 4.61 43.59 -7.48
CA GLY A 16 3.30 43.06 -7.83
C GLY A 16 3.21 41.88 -8.81
N ASN A 17 4.31 41.26 -9.25
CA ASN A 17 4.20 40.08 -10.13
C ASN A 17 4.99 38.84 -9.68
N ASP A 18 6.03 39.00 -8.85
CA ASP A 18 6.85 37.84 -8.44
C ASP A 18 6.14 36.93 -7.43
N ASP A 19 5.15 37.47 -6.69
CA ASP A 19 4.36 36.73 -5.71
C ASP A 19 3.23 35.92 -6.37
N LEU A 20 2.75 36.36 -7.54
CA LEU A 20 1.79 35.63 -8.38
C LEU A 20 2.43 34.49 -9.18
N LEU A 21 3.76 34.54 -9.34
CA LEU A 21 4.57 33.50 -9.97
C LEU A 21 5.28 32.62 -8.95
N SER A 22 5.09 32.87 -7.65
CA SER A 22 5.57 31.97 -6.62
C SER A 22 4.80 30.64 -6.76
N PRO A 23 5.46 29.52 -7.08
CA PRO A 23 4.76 28.27 -7.23
C PRO A 23 4.15 27.91 -5.88
N THR A 24 2.81 27.83 -5.81
CA THR A 24 2.02 27.38 -4.64
C THR A 24 2.38 25.95 -4.17
N LEU A 25 3.38 25.32 -4.78
CA LEU A 25 3.95 24.03 -4.46
C LEU A 25 5.03 24.09 -3.36
N GLN A 26 5.45 25.27 -2.91
CA GLN A 26 6.56 25.43 -1.96
C GLN A 26 6.27 24.91 -0.53
N THR A 27 5.04 24.60 -0.18
CA THR A 27 4.70 24.19 1.19
C THR A 27 4.08 22.80 1.23
N TYR A 28 4.88 21.77 0.93
CA TYR A 28 4.55 20.43 1.46
C TYR A 28 5.09 20.36 2.89
N PRO A 29 4.23 20.23 3.92
CA PRO A 29 4.69 20.11 5.30
C PRO A 29 5.61 18.90 5.39
N GLY A 30 6.82 19.13 5.91
CA GLY A 30 7.87 18.13 6.03
C GLY A 30 7.32 16.78 6.50
N ARG A 31 7.70 15.72 5.79
CA ARG A 31 7.19 14.38 6.00
C ARG A 31 7.41 13.93 7.44
N ARG A 32 6.36 13.45 8.11
CA ARG A 32 6.40 13.04 9.52
C ARG A 32 7.15 11.72 9.80
N THR A 33 7.50 10.96 8.76
CA THR A 33 8.10 9.62 8.91
C THR A 33 9.52 9.57 8.36
N SER A 34 10.44 9.04 9.18
CA SER A 34 11.85 8.86 8.84
C SER A 34 12.11 7.68 7.90
N LYS A 35 11.13 6.79 7.70
CA LYS A 35 11.29 5.56 6.88
C LYS A 35 10.83 5.79 5.45
N THR A 36 11.66 5.42 4.48
CA THR A 36 11.27 5.45 3.07
C THR A 36 10.22 4.37 2.74
N PRO A 37 9.17 4.71 1.98
CA PRO A 37 8.15 3.76 1.56
C PRO A 37 8.71 2.79 0.53
N TRP A 38 7.99 1.68 0.33
CA TRP A 38 8.25 0.73 -0.74
C TRP A 38 7.44 1.10 -1.98
N ARG A 39 7.94 0.76 -3.17
CA ARG A 39 7.20 0.95 -4.42
C ARG A 39 5.89 0.17 -4.39
N LEU A 40 4.77 0.84 -4.72
CA LEU A 40 3.45 0.20 -4.74
C LEU A 40 3.37 -0.98 -5.70
N GLN A 41 3.93 -0.85 -6.91
CA GLN A 41 3.92 -1.92 -7.92
C GLN A 41 4.62 -3.20 -7.44
N SER A 42 5.66 -3.06 -6.62
CA SER A 42 6.37 -4.21 -6.04
C SER A 42 5.49 -4.99 -5.06
N GLN A 43 4.39 -4.44 -4.54
CA GLN A 43 3.52 -5.19 -3.63
C GLN A 43 2.73 -6.29 -4.35
N PHE A 44 2.60 -6.21 -5.68
CA PHE A 44 1.91 -7.23 -6.48
C PHE A 44 2.45 -8.65 -6.25
N TRP A 45 3.78 -8.82 -6.23
CA TRP A 45 4.36 -10.15 -6.06
C TRP A 45 4.11 -10.71 -4.65
N VAL A 46 4.02 -9.85 -3.64
CA VAL A 46 3.64 -10.27 -2.27
C VAL A 46 2.21 -10.80 -2.26
N ALA A 47 1.28 -10.13 -2.96
CA ALA A 47 -0.09 -10.59 -3.10
C ALA A 47 -0.16 -11.93 -3.85
N PHE A 48 0.55 -12.02 -4.97
CA PHE A 48 0.52 -13.18 -5.86
C PHE A 48 1.13 -14.44 -5.22
N PHE A 49 2.26 -14.30 -4.52
CA PHE A 49 2.96 -15.43 -3.91
C PHE A 49 2.56 -15.70 -2.46
N GLY A 50 2.25 -14.66 -1.69
CA GLY A 50 1.95 -14.77 -0.26
C GLY A 50 0.46 -14.89 0.08
N GLY A 51 -0.44 -14.40 -0.78
CA GLY A 51 -1.87 -14.34 -0.47
C GLY A 51 -2.26 -13.07 0.30
N ILE A 52 -3.45 -13.08 0.90
CA ILE A 52 -4.14 -11.89 1.44
C ILE A 52 -3.52 -11.35 2.74
N LEU A 53 -3.05 -12.21 3.65
CA LEU A 53 -2.49 -11.83 4.93
C LEU A 53 -1.14 -11.09 4.77
N PRO A 54 -0.16 -11.62 4.01
CA PRO A 54 1.10 -10.89 3.79
C PRO A 54 0.89 -9.54 3.12
N ILE A 55 0.06 -9.47 2.08
CA ILE A 55 -0.18 -8.22 1.36
C ILE A 55 -0.91 -7.19 2.23
N ALA A 56 -1.90 -7.58 3.03
CA ALA A 56 -2.60 -6.65 3.91
C ALA A 56 -1.64 -6.02 4.94
N VAL A 57 -0.74 -6.81 5.52
CA VAL A 57 0.29 -6.32 6.45
C VAL A 57 1.26 -5.38 5.75
N ILE A 58 1.81 -5.77 4.59
CA ILE A 58 2.73 -4.92 3.82
C ILE A 58 2.05 -3.61 3.40
N ALA A 59 0.80 -3.66 2.91
CA ALA A 59 0.06 -2.48 2.51
C ALA A 59 -0.19 -1.54 3.70
N TYR A 60 -0.55 -2.07 4.87
CA TYR A 60 -0.74 -1.26 6.07
C TYR A 60 0.55 -0.59 6.54
N LEU A 61 1.65 -1.33 6.62
CA LEU A 61 2.97 -0.79 6.97
C LEU A 61 3.44 0.25 5.95
N ASN A 62 3.19 0.03 4.66
CA ASN A 62 3.53 0.99 3.62
C ASN A 62 2.68 2.25 3.72
N ALA A 63 1.39 2.13 4.02
CA ALA A 63 0.50 3.27 4.23
C ALA A 63 0.93 4.13 5.42
N GLN A 64 1.54 3.55 6.46
CA GLN A 64 2.18 4.30 7.54
C GLN A 64 3.43 5.05 7.06
N ARG A 65 4.27 4.43 6.22
CA ARG A 65 5.46 5.06 5.61
C ARG A 65 5.12 6.15 4.59
N LEU A 66 3.97 6.05 3.92
CA LEU A 66 3.44 7.05 3.01
C LEU A 66 2.67 8.17 3.74
N ASP A 67 2.53 8.08 5.06
CA ASP A 67 1.70 8.94 5.89
C ASP A 67 0.25 9.09 5.39
N VAL A 68 -0.32 7.98 4.90
CA VAL A 68 -1.71 7.93 4.41
C VAL A 68 -2.68 8.27 5.57
N PRO A 69 -3.78 9.02 5.35
CA PRO A 69 -4.72 9.37 6.42
C PRO A 69 -5.30 8.15 7.15
N PRO A 70 -5.59 8.24 8.47
CA PRO A 70 -6.07 7.12 9.28
C PRO A 70 -7.30 6.41 8.71
N ARG A 71 -8.27 7.16 8.16
CA ARG A 71 -9.47 6.60 7.52
C ARG A 71 -9.13 5.64 6.38
N ARG A 72 -8.15 5.98 5.54
CA ARG A 72 -7.69 5.11 4.44
C ARG A 72 -6.89 3.91 4.96
N ARG A 73 -6.13 4.06 6.05
CA ARG A 73 -5.46 2.93 6.73
C ARG A 73 -6.48 1.94 7.30
N GLN A 74 -7.59 2.42 7.87
CA GLN A 74 -8.70 1.57 8.33
C GLN A 74 -9.34 0.80 7.16
N LEU A 75 -9.52 1.44 6.00
CA LEU A 75 -10.02 0.75 4.80
C LEU A 75 -9.08 -0.36 4.31
N ILE A 76 -7.76 -0.18 4.45
CA ILE A 76 -6.78 -1.25 4.16
C ILE A 76 -7.01 -2.45 5.10
N LEU A 77 -7.15 -2.21 6.41
CA LEU A 77 -7.41 -3.28 7.37
C LEU A 77 -8.74 -3.98 7.11
N LEU A 78 -9.80 -3.21 6.85
CA LEU A 78 -11.13 -3.75 6.53
C LEU A 78 -11.10 -4.59 5.25
N THR A 79 -10.45 -4.10 4.20
CA THR A 79 -10.29 -4.86 2.94
C THR A 79 -9.49 -6.14 3.15
N GLY A 80 -8.44 -6.10 3.97
CA GLY A 80 -7.67 -7.29 4.36
C GLY A 80 -8.53 -8.31 5.12
N ALA A 81 -9.33 -7.85 6.09
CA ALA A 81 -10.25 -8.69 6.85
C ALA A 81 -11.33 -9.32 5.95
N VAL A 82 -11.95 -8.53 5.06
CA VAL A 82 -12.93 -9.02 4.09
C VAL A 82 -12.30 -10.04 3.14
N GLY A 83 -11.08 -9.80 2.66
CA GLY A 83 -10.36 -10.74 1.81
C GLY A 83 -10.02 -12.06 2.53
N LEU A 84 -9.69 -12.00 3.82
CA LEU A 84 -9.47 -13.19 4.65
C LEU A 84 -10.75 -14.00 4.81
N VAL A 85 -11.85 -13.36 5.22
CA VAL A 85 -13.16 -14.00 5.34
C VAL A 85 -13.59 -14.59 4.00
N GLY A 86 -13.45 -13.84 2.91
CA GLY A 86 -13.74 -14.31 1.56
C GLY A 86 -12.90 -15.52 1.17
N THR A 87 -11.63 -15.57 1.54
CA THR A 87 -10.76 -16.73 1.29
C THR A 87 -11.21 -17.97 2.07
N VAL A 88 -11.58 -17.81 3.34
CA VAL A 88 -12.11 -18.90 4.17
C VAL A 88 -13.44 -19.40 3.62
N ALA A 89 -14.39 -18.48 3.36
CA ALA A 89 -15.71 -18.81 2.83
C ALA A 89 -15.61 -19.51 1.47
N PHE A 90 -14.78 -18.99 0.55
CA PHE A 90 -14.53 -19.61 -0.74
C PHE A 90 -13.97 -21.03 -0.60
N SER A 91 -13.00 -21.22 0.30
CA SER A 91 -12.39 -22.53 0.55
C SER A 91 -13.38 -23.51 1.19
N TYR A 92 -14.18 -23.04 2.14
CA TYR A 92 -15.22 -23.84 2.79
C TYR A 92 -16.28 -24.27 1.79
N LEU A 93 -16.89 -23.33 1.05
CA LEU A 93 -17.95 -23.61 0.08
C LEU A 93 -17.52 -24.59 -1.01
N LEU A 94 -16.33 -24.41 -1.59
CA LEU A 94 -15.83 -25.31 -2.62
C LEU A 94 -15.61 -26.73 -2.11
N GLY A 95 -15.17 -26.87 -0.87
CA GLY A 95 -14.91 -28.18 -0.31
C GLY A 95 -16.10 -28.81 0.43
N ALA A 96 -17.15 -28.03 0.76
CA ALA A 96 -18.35 -28.48 1.47
C ALA A 96 -19.44 -28.97 0.51
N GLY A 97 -19.39 -28.61 -0.78
CA GLY A 97 -20.30 -29.15 -1.79
C GLY A 97 -19.97 -30.60 -2.18
N GLU A 98 -20.85 -31.23 -2.96
CA GLU A 98 -20.65 -32.56 -3.56
C GLU A 98 -19.41 -32.64 -4.48
N PHE A 99 -18.76 -31.50 -4.74
CA PHE A 99 -17.66 -31.31 -5.67
C PHE A 99 -16.28 -31.82 -5.18
N GLY A 100 -16.19 -32.41 -3.98
CA GLY A 100 -15.11 -33.34 -3.66
C GLY A 100 -14.30 -33.06 -2.38
N ASN A 101 -13.58 -34.10 -1.97
CA ASN A 101 -12.69 -34.07 -0.82
C ASN A 101 -11.50 -33.10 -1.03
N MET A 102 -11.15 -32.31 -0.01
CA MET A 102 -9.97 -31.42 -0.04
C MET A 102 -8.62 -32.14 -0.26
N THR A 103 -8.61 -33.47 -0.18
CA THR A 103 -7.48 -34.31 -0.55
C THR A 103 -7.27 -34.43 -2.07
N ASP A 104 -8.25 -34.05 -2.90
CA ASP A 104 -8.07 -34.00 -4.34
C ASP A 104 -7.13 -32.84 -4.74
N ARG A 105 -6.07 -33.19 -5.48
CA ARG A 105 -5.11 -32.24 -6.06
C ARG A 105 -5.77 -31.21 -6.96
N SER A 106 -6.85 -31.57 -7.67
CA SER A 106 -7.58 -30.66 -8.54
C SER A 106 -8.23 -29.53 -7.73
N MET A 107 -8.90 -29.90 -6.63
CA MET A 107 -9.57 -28.98 -5.71
C MET A 107 -8.57 -28.08 -4.99
N GLN A 108 -7.46 -28.63 -4.49
CA GLN A 108 -6.40 -27.84 -3.85
C GLN A 108 -5.83 -26.78 -4.79
N ARG A 109 -5.67 -27.11 -6.09
CA ARG A 109 -5.23 -26.16 -7.11
C ARG A 109 -6.26 -25.04 -7.29
N THR A 110 -7.55 -25.37 -7.35
CA THR A 110 -8.64 -24.39 -7.49
C THR A 110 -8.70 -23.42 -6.30
N VAL A 111 -8.65 -23.94 -5.07
CA VAL A 111 -8.60 -23.12 -3.85
C VAL A 111 -7.36 -22.21 -3.84
N ARG A 112 -6.20 -22.74 -4.22
CA ARG A 112 -4.95 -21.97 -4.33
C ARG A 112 -5.04 -20.86 -5.38
N ILE A 113 -5.63 -21.13 -6.54
CA ILE A 113 -5.79 -20.11 -7.60
C ILE A 113 -6.82 -19.06 -7.15
N GLY A 114 -7.97 -19.48 -6.62
CA GLY A 114 -9.02 -18.55 -6.18
C GLY A 114 -8.54 -17.61 -5.06
N SER A 115 -7.83 -18.14 -4.06
CA SER A 115 -7.23 -17.33 -3.00
C SER A 115 -6.19 -16.33 -3.52
N ARG A 116 -5.44 -16.66 -4.57
CA ARG A 116 -4.54 -15.72 -5.25
C ARG A 116 -5.30 -14.61 -5.97
N VAL A 117 -6.40 -14.95 -6.65
CA VAL A 117 -7.26 -13.95 -7.31
C VAL A 117 -7.80 -12.96 -6.27
N ILE A 118 -8.30 -13.46 -5.13
CA ILE A 118 -8.76 -12.62 -4.01
C ILE A 118 -7.64 -11.68 -3.52
N ALA A 119 -6.44 -12.21 -3.31
CA ALA A 119 -5.30 -11.41 -2.86
C ALA A 119 -4.89 -10.34 -3.88
N VAL A 120 -4.89 -10.67 -5.17
CA VAL A 120 -4.58 -9.72 -6.25
C VAL A 120 -5.64 -8.63 -6.35
N VAL A 121 -6.93 -8.97 -6.24
CA VAL A 121 -8.01 -7.98 -6.22
C VAL A 121 -7.86 -7.05 -5.01
N ALA A 122 -7.56 -7.59 -3.82
CA ALA A 122 -7.29 -6.77 -2.64
C ALA A 122 -6.07 -5.84 -2.85
N TYR A 123 -5.01 -6.34 -3.49
CA TYR A 123 -3.87 -5.51 -3.90
C TYR A 123 -4.29 -4.31 -4.76
N LEU A 124 -5.18 -4.49 -5.74
CA LEU A 124 -5.65 -3.38 -6.56
C LEU A 124 -6.39 -2.32 -5.73
N VAL A 125 -7.18 -2.75 -4.74
CA VAL A 125 -7.82 -1.84 -3.78
C VAL A 125 -6.77 -1.10 -2.96
N PHE A 126 -5.79 -1.81 -2.40
CA PHE A 126 -4.69 -1.20 -1.63
C PHE A 126 -3.87 -0.21 -2.46
N TYR A 127 -3.62 -0.54 -3.73
CA TYR A 127 -2.95 0.32 -4.68
C TYR A 127 -3.74 1.61 -4.86
N GLY A 128 -5.05 1.52 -5.13
CA GLY A 128 -5.93 2.68 -5.27
C GLY A 128 -5.95 3.58 -4.04
N LEU A 129 -6.02 2.99 -2.83
CA LEU A 129 -6.05 3.72 -1.57
C LEU A 129 -4.75 4.50 -1.30
N GLN A 130 -3.61 3.98 -1.74
CA GLN A 130 -2.29 4.56 -1.53
C GLN A 130 -1.78 5.43 -2.70
N ARG A 131 -2.33 5.27 -3.90
CA ARG A 131 -1.84 5.89 -5.15
C ARG A 131 -1.66 7.41 -5.06
N ALA A 132 -2.59 8.11 -4.41
CA ALA A 132 -2.50 9.56 -4.27
C ALA A 132 -1.30 9.98 -3.40
N ALA A 133 -1.04 9.26 -2.29
CA ALA A 133 0.07 9.53 -1.39
C ALA A 133 1.42 9.06 -1.97
N ASP A 134 1.42 8.01 -2.78
CA ASP A 134 2.59 7.55 -3.52
C ASP A 134 2.98 8.53 -4.63
N ARG A 135 1.99 9.08 -5.35
CA ARG A 135 2.22 10.12 -6.36
C ARG A 135 2.77 11.40 -5.75
N SER A 136 2.21 11.85 -4.61
CA SER A 136 2.78 13.02 -3.92
C SER A 136 4.19 12.74 -3.44
N TYR A 137 4.48 11.54 -2.93
CA TYR A 137 5.85 11.18 -2.55
C TYR A 137 6.82 11.29 -3.71
N TYR A 138 6.46 10.76 -4.89
CA TYR A 138 7.30 10.78 -6.07
C TYR A 138 7.66 12.21 -6.53
N PHE A 139 6.73 13.16 -6.43
CA PHE A 139 6.99 14.55 -6.85
C PHE A 139 7.71 15.40 -5.79
N TYR A 140 7.45 15.16 -4.51
CA TYR A 140 7.99 15.97 -3.41
C TYR A 140 9.22 15.36 -2.73
N SER A 141 9.67 14.18 -3.16
CA SER A 141 10.99 13.67 -2.77
C SER A 141 12.07 14.53 -3.44
N GLN A 142 12.38 15.67 -2.84
CA GLN A 142 13.59 16.43 -3.11
C GLN A 142 14.79 15.48 -2.96
N ASP A 143 15.59 15.38 -4.02
CA ASP A 143 16.94 14.81 -4.10
C ASP A 143 17.21 13.51 -3.29
N ASP A 144 17.40 12.41 -4.02
CA ASP A 144 18.01 11.15 -3.58
C ASP A 144 17.27 10.19 -2.62
N LYS A 145 16.04 10.48 -2.17
CA LYS A 145 15.28 9.48 -1.37
C LYS A 145 14.56 8.46 -2.24
N GLU A 146 15.36 7.56 -2.81
CA GLU A 146 14.86 6.42 -3.57
C GLU A 146 13.93 5.52 -2.70
N TYR A 147 12.96 4.89 -3.35
CA TYR A 147 12.09 3.91 -2.69
C TYR A 147 12.91 2.80 -2.02
N SER A 148 12.49 2.41 -0.82
CA SER A 148 13.09 1.26 -0.15
C SER A 148 12.79 -0.02 -0.95
N SER A 149 13.75 -0.95 -0.96
CA SER A 149 13.56 -2.27 -1.54
C SER A 149 12.57 -3.10 -0.71
N LEU A 150 11.54 -3.64 -1.38
CA LEU A 150 10.56 -4.53 -0.76
C LEU A 150 11.05 -5.98 -0.65
N TRP A 151 12.20 -6.34 -1.24
CA TRP A 151 12.64 -7.74 -1.34
C TRP A 151 12.73 -8.44 0.02
N LYS A 152 13.50 -7.88 0.95
CA LYS A 152 13.68 -8.46 2.30
C LYS A 152 12.37 -8.55 3.08
N PRO A 153 11.63 -7.44 3.31
CA PRO A 153 10.38 -7.50 4.06
C PRO A 153 9.28 -8.28 3.35
N GLY A 154 9.24 -8.24 2.02
CA GLY A 154 8.30 -9.01 1.22
C GLY A 154 8.55 -10.51 1.33
N LEU A 155 9.81 -10.97 1.28
CA LEU A 155 10.13 -12.39 1.40
C LEU A 155 9.77 -12.88 2.80
N ALA A 156 10.14 -12.10 3.83
CA ALA A 156 9.77 -12.40 5.21
C ALA A 156 8.24 -12.49 5.38
N ALA A 157 7.47 -11.59 4.77
CA ALA A 157 6.01 -11.62 4.82
C ALA A 157 5.44 -12.83 4.07
N VAL A 158 5.92 -13.12 2.85
CA VAL A 158 5.43 -14.24 2.04
C VAL A 158 5.68 -15.58 2.74
N PHE A 159 6.89 -15.81 3.26
CA PHE A 159 7.19 -17.07 3.94
C PHE A 159 6.59 -17.13 5.35
N GLY A 160 6.72 -16.06 6.14
CA GLY A 160 6.21 -16.05 7.51
C GLY A 160 4.67 -16.05 7.55
N LEU A 161 4.06 -14.99 7.02
CA LEU A 161 2.60 -14.83 7.07
C LEU A 161 1.88 -15.72 6.06
N GLY A 162 2.49 -16.04 4.92
CA GLY A 162 1.87 -16.94 3.95
C GLY A 162 1.77 -18.38 4.47
N LEU A 163 2.80 -18.86 5.18
CA LEU A 163 2.74 -20.16 5.87
C LEU A 163 1.66 -20.17 6.95
N VAL A 164 1.66 -19.15 7.82
CA VAL A 164 0.63 -19.00 8.86
C VAL A 164 -0.76 -19.00 8.25
N GLN A 165 -0.99 -18.20 7.20
CA GLN A 165 -2.28 -18.17 6.50
C GLN A 165 -2.67 -19.55 5.95
N GLY A 166 -1.75 -20.26 5.31
CA GLY A 166 -2.03 -21.58 4.74
C GLY A 166 -2.41 -22.61 5.79
N VAL A 167 -1.65 -22.69 6.89
CA VAL A 167 -1.92 -23.61 8.00
C VAL A 167 -3.24 -23.24 8.70
N SER A 168 -3.44 -21.95 9.00
CA SER A 168 -4.68 -21.47 9.64
C SER A 168 -5.90 -21.72 8.77
N LEU A 169 -5.80 -21.54 7.45
CA LEU A 169 -6.91 -21.81 6.52
C LEU A 169 -7.28 -23.29 6.53
N LEU A 170 -6.29 -24.20 6.45
CA LEU A 170 -6.53 -25.64 6.51
C LEU A 170 -7.17 -26.05 7.85
N ALA A 171 -6.59 -25.60 8.97
CA ALA A 171 -7.10 -25.90 10.30
C ALA A 171 -8.52 -25.37 10.52
N LEU A 172 -8.78 -24.14 10.11
CA LEU A 172 -10.09 -23.50 10.28
C LEU A 172 -11.16 -24.19 9.44
N VAL A 173 -10.86 -24.52 8.18
CA VAL A 173 -11.85 -25.23 7.35
C VAL A 173 -12.09 -26.64 7.86
N ALA A 174 -11.07 -27.35 8.33
CA ALA A 174 -11.24 -28.66 8.96
C ALA A 174 -12.12 -28.57 10.23
N LEU A 175 -11.87 -27.58 11.09
CA LEU A 175 -12.66 -27.34 12.29
C LEU A 175 -14.13 -27.03 11.95
N LEU A 176 -14.38 -26.12 11.00
CA LEU A 176 -15.73 -25.75 10.56
C LEU A 176 -16.53 -26.91 9.95
N ARG A 177 -15.89 -28.00 9.56
CA ARG A 177 -16.56 -29.23 9.10
C ARG A 177 -16.84 -30.22 10.20
N SER A 178 -16.13 -30.13 11.32
CA SER A 178 -16.32 -31.00 12.48
C SER A 178 -17.42 -30.53 13.43
N LEU A 179 -17.86 -29.28 13.27
CA LEU A 179 -19.01 -28.68 13.97
C LEU A 179 -20.31 -29.02 13.23
#